data_AF-A0A958KPB0-F1
#
_entry.id   AF-A0A958KPB0-F1
#
_cell.length_a   1.000
_cell.length_b   1.000
_cell.length_c   1.000
_cell.angle_alpha   90.00
_cell.angle_beta   90.00
_cell.angle_gamma   90.00
#
_symmetry.space_group_name_H-M   'P 1'
#
loop_
_entity.id
_entity.type
_entity.pdbx_description
1 polymer ?
#
loop_
_entity_poly.entity_id
_entity_poly.type
_entity_poly.pdbx_seq_one_letter_code
_entity_poly.pdbx_strand_id
1 'polypeptide(L)'
;RAVTAMIEREQSGAPHETILVVDGSSGQNALQQARQFNEAAKLTGVIITKLDGTPKGGIVVAIRKELGIPVRYIGIGEGLSDLRKFDAAEFAKALFAGQISTDPAVSDKPFRSAKRTRRA
;
A
#
# COMPACT_ATOMS: atom_id res chain seq x y z
N ARG A 1 -18.61 -13.04 -10.25
CA ARG A 1 -19.23 -12.64 -11.55
C ARG A 1 -20.74 -12.44 -11.47
N ALA A 2 -21.54 -13.36 -10.92
CA ALA A 2 -23.01 -13.21 -10.87
C ALA A 2 -23.49 -11.91 -10.19
N VAL A 3 -22.88 -11.52 -9.07
CA VAL A 3 -23.23 -10.29 -8.33
C VAL A 3 -22.99 -9.03 -9.16
N THR A 4 -21.80 -8.88 -9.77
CA THR A 4 -21.47 -7.71 -10.59
C THR A 4 -22.44 -7.55 -11.78
N ALA A 5 -22.74 -8.66 -12.46
CA ALA A 5 -23.67 -8.65 -13.59
C ALA A 5 -25.11 -8.33 -13.18
N MET A 6 -25.54 -8.78 -11.99
CA MET A 6 -26.85 -8.43 -11.46
C MET A 6 -26.93 -6.94 -11.14
N ILE A 7 -25.92 -6.37 -10.49
CA ILE A 7 -25.89 -4.93 -10.13
C ILE A 7 -25.93 -4.05 -11.38
N GLU A 8 -25.17 -4.40 -12.42
CA GLU A 8 -25.15 -3.65 -13.69
C GLU A 8 -26.51 -3.68 -14.42
N ARG A 9 -27.25 -4.80 -14.29
CA ARG A 9 -28.60 -4.93 -14.85
C ARG A 9 -29.59 -4.00 -14.17
N GLU A 10 -29.49 -3.83 -12.85
CA GLU A 10 -30.38 -2.95 -12.08
C GLU A 10 -29.99 -1.47 -12.22
N GLN A 11 -28.70 -1.16 -12.43
CA GLN A 11 -28.21 0.19 -12.65
C GLN A 11 -27.07 0.18 -13.67
N SER A 12 -27.32 0.79 -14.84
CA SER A 12 -26.28 0.95 -15.87
C SER A 12 -25.07 1.70 -15.32
N GLY A 13 -23.87 1.15 -15.57
CA GLY A 13 -22.60 1.70 -15.08
C GLY A 13 -22.21 1.27 -13.65
N ALA A 14 -23.04 0.48 -12.96
CA ALA A 14 -22.72 -0.05 -11.63
C ALA A 14 -22.00 -1.42 -11.71
N PRO A 15 -21.15 -1.76 -10.71
CA PRO A 15 -20.75 -0.93 -9.59
C PRO A 15 -19.75 0.17 -10.01
N HIS A 16 -19.94 1.39 -9.48
CA HIS A 16 -19.02 2.51 -9.70
C HIS A 16 -17.61 2.24 -9.14
N GLU A 17 -17.54 1.52 -8.02
CA GLU A 17 -16.29 1.05 -7.44
C GLU A 17 -16.43 -0.37 -6.90
N THR A 18 -15.39 -1.17 -7.09
CA THR A 18 -15.22 -2.49 -6.48
C THR A 18 -13.98 -2.45 -5.62
N ILE A 19 -14.16 -2.38 -4.30
CA ILE A 19 -13.07 -2.21 -3.35
C ILE A 19 -12.85 -3.51 -2.58
N LEU A 20 -11.61 -3.96 -2.52
CA LEU A 20 -11.21 -5.05 -1.63
C LEU A 20 -10.66 -4.49 -0.32
N VAL A 21 -11.09 -5.05 0.81
CA VAL A 21 -10.48 -4.77 2.12
C VAL A 21 -9.54 -5.92 2.47
N VAL A 22 -8.28 -5.62 2.77
CA VAL A 22 -7.26 -6.60 3.15
C VAL A 22 -6.63 -6.27 4.49
N ASP A 23 -6.30 -7.30 5.25
CA ASP A 23 -5.55 -7.18 6.50
C ASP A 23 -4.05 -7.03 6.20
N GLY A 24 -3.48 -5.87 6.56
CA GLY A 24 -2.07 -5.57 6.34
C GLY A 24 -1.09 -6.48 7.09
N SER A 25 -1.51 -7.06 8.22
CA SER A 25 -0.67 -7.98 9.02
C SER A 25 -0.39 -9.31 8.30
N SER A 26 -1.26 -9.66 7.35
CA SER A 26 -1.23 -10.93 6.60
C SER A 26 -0.13 -10.98 5.54
N GLY A 27 0.59 -9.89 5.26
CA GLY A 27 1.75 -9.87 4.36
C GLY A 27 1.44 -10.46 2.97
N GLN A 28 2.20 -11.47 2.54
CA GLN A 28 2.05 -12.11 1.22
C GLN A 28 0.67 -12.74 1.00
N ASN A 29 -0.04 -13.14 2.06
CA ASN A 29 -1.39 -13.68 1.92
C ASN A 29 -2.37 -12.62 1.43
N ALA A 30 -2.22 -11.36 1.86
CA ALA A 30 -3.05 -10.26 1.38
C ALA A 30 -2.85 -10.00 -0.12
N LEU A 31 -1.62 -10.16 -0.60
CA LEU A 31 -1.28 -9.99 -2.01
C LEU A 31 -1.91 -11.08 -2.89
N GLN A 32 -1.88 -12.32 -2.43
CA GLN A 32 -2.53 -13.43 -3.14
C GLN A 32 -4.06 -13.31 -3.13
N GLN A 33 -4.65 -12.88 -2.02
CA GLN A 33 -6.08 -12.57 -1.97
C GLN A 33 -6.43 -11.46 -2.97
N ALA A 34 -5.65 -10.37 -2.99
CA ALA A 34 -5.87 -9.27 -3.90
C ALA A 34 -5.81 -9.71 -5.38
N ARG A 35 -4.90 -10.61 -5.74
CA ARG A 35 -4.87 -11.24 -7.08
C ARG A 35 -6.17 -11.96 -7.40
N GLN A 36 -6.54 -12.92 -6.55
CA GLN A 36 -7.68 -13.79 -6.78
C GLN A 36 -9.00 -12.99 -6.87
N PHE A 37 -9.17 -11.99 -6.01
CA PHE A 37 -10.34 -11.13 -6.06
C PHE A 37 -10.35 -10.20 -7.28
N ASN A 38 -9.19 -9.73 -7.73
CA ASN A 38 -9.09 -8.92 -8.94
C ASN A 38 -9.49 -9.70 -10.19
N GLU A 39 -9.09 -10.98 -10.29
CA GLU A 39 -9.52 -11.86 -11.37
C GLU A 39 -11.04 -12.13 -11.34
N ALA A 40 -11.61 -12.25 -10.14
CA ALA A 40 -13.01 -12.60 -9.95
C ALA A 40 -13.99 -11.42 -10.13
N ALA A 41 -13.60 -10.22 -9.71
CA ALA A 41 -14.49 -9.08 -9.54
C ALA A 41 -13.99 -7.74 -10.13
N LYS A 42 -12.77 -7.70 -10.69
CA LYS A 42 -12.12 -6.48 -11.23
C LYS A 42 -12.13 -5.32 -10.23
N LEU A 43 -11.11 -5.28 -9.38
CA LEU A 43 -11.01 -4.27 -8.33
C LEU A 43 -10.66 -2.89 -8.92
N THR A 44 -11.32 -1.85 -8.42
CA THR A 44 -11.00 -0.45 -8.74
C THR A 44 -10.21 0.24 -7.62
N GLY A 45 -10.04 -0.45 -6.48
CA GLY A 45 -9.22 0.00 -5.37
C GLY A 45 -9.09 -1.03 -4.26
N VAL A 46 -8.21 -0.72 -3.31
CA VAL A 46 -8.00 -1.54 -2.11
C VAL A 46 -7.97 -0.67 -0.86
N ILE A 47 -8.45 -1.22 0.26
CA ILE A 47 -8.31 -0.68 1.61
C ILE A 47 -7.44 -1.65 2.41
N ILE A 48 -6.43 -1.12 3.10
CA ILE A 48 -5.50 -1.93 3.89
C ILE A 48 -5.68 -1.59 5.36
N THR A 49 -6.14 -2.54 6.17
CA THR A 49 -6.39 -2.36 7.61
C THR A 49 -5.24 -2.89 8.46
N LYS A 50 -5.28 -2.62 9.77
CA LYS A 50 -4.30 -3.10 10.77
C LYS A 50 -2.84 -2.70 10.48
N LEU A 51 -2.64 -1.46 10.04
CA LEU A 51 -1.30 -0.93 9.73
C LEU A 51 -0.59 -0.35 10.96
N ASP A 52 -1.27 -0.23 12.10
CA ASP A 52 -0.77 0.22 13.41
C ASP A 52 0.24 -0.74 14.04
N GLY A 53 0.02 -2.05 13.93
CA GLY A 53 0.87 -3.06 14.57
C GLY A 53 1.89 -3.73 13.64
N THR A 54 1.94 -3.35 12.35
CA THR A 54 2.58 -4.19 11.34
C THR A 54 3.89 -3.58 10.82
N PRO A 55 5.08 -4.20 11.06
CA PRO A 55 6.36 -3.80 10.46
C PRO A 55 6.45 -4.05 8.94
N LYS A 56 5.31 -4.20 8.25
CA LYS A 56 5.16 -4.67 6.87
C LYS A 56 4.37 -3.68 6.01
N GLY A 57 4.61 -2.37 6.19
CA GLY A 57 4.12 -1.35 5.25
C GLY A 57 4.48 -1.64 3.77
N GLY A 58 5.45 -2.53 3.53
CA GLY A 58 5.77 -3.08 2.22
C GLY A 58 4.60 -3.77 1.49
N ILE A 59 3.55 -4.23 2.17
CA ILE A 59 2.38 -4.82 1.49
C ILE A 59 1.64 -3.80 0.62
N VAL A 60 1.58 -2.54 1.06
CA VAL A 60 0.99 -1.41 0.32
C VAL A 60 1.73 -1.23 -1.00
N VAL A 61 3.06 -1.28 -0.95
CA VAL A 61 3.94 -1.16 -2.11
C VAL A 61 3.80 -2.37 -3.04
N ALA A 62 3.75 -3.58 -2.47
CA ALA A 62 3.63 -4.82 -3.25
C ALA A 62 2.31 -4.90 -4.03
N ILE A 63 1.17 -4.60 -3.39
CA ILE A 63 -0.15 -4.60 -4.05
C ILE A 63 -0.16 -3.60 -5.20
N ARG A 64 0.32 -2.37 -4.97
CA ARG A 64 0.35 -1.35 -6.02
C ARG A 64 1.27 -1.75 -7.19
N LYS A 65 2.44 -2.32 -6.89
CA LYS A 65 3.42 -2.74 -7.91
C LYS A 65 2.90 -3.91 -8.75
N GLU A 66 2.27 -4.91 -8.13
CA GLU A 66 1.90 -6.15 -8.81
C GLU A 66 0.53 -6.09 -9.48
N LEU A 67 -0.41 -5.32 -8.92
CA LEU A 67 -1.79 -5.28 -9.41
C LEU A 67 -2.18 -3.95 -10.06
N GLY A 68 -1.38 -2.90 -9.89
CA GLY A 68 -1.67 -1.57 -10.45
C GLY A 68 -2.91 -0.88 -9.85
N ILE A 69 -3.58 -1.51 -8.88
CA ILE A 69 -4.77 -0.97 -8.23
C ILE A 69 -4.40 0.08 -7.18
N PRO A 70 -5.13 1.21 -7.12
CA PRO A 70 -4.86 2.26 -6.16
C PRO A 70 -5.30 1.85 -4.74
N VAL A 71 -4.46 2.15 -3.76
CA VAL A 71 -4.82 2.09 -2.34
C VAL A 71 -5.65 3.34 -2.04
N ARG A 72 -6.89 3.16 -1.58
CA ARG A 72 -7.85 4.25 -1.33
C ARG A 72 -7.80 4.74 0.11
N TYR A 73 -7.80 3.79 1.04
CA TYR A 73 -7.78 4.06 2.48
C TYR A 73 -6.82 3.10 3.20
N ILE A 74 -6.39 3.54 4.38
CA ILE A 74 -5.62 2.74 5.32
C ILE A 74 -6.25 2.81 6.70
N GLY A 75 -6.34 1.66 7.38
CA GLY A 75 -6.76 1.56 8.78
C GLY A 75 -5.54 1.46 9.69
N ILE A 76 -5.33 2.47 10.53
CA ILE A 76 -4.18 2.60 11.45
C ILE A 76 -4.59 2.50 12.93
N GLY A 77 -5.66 1.77 13.21
CA GLY A 77 -6.20 1.59 14.56
C GLY A 77 -7.59 0.97 14.54
N GLU A 78 -8.23 0.93 15.70
CA GLU A 78 -9.54 0.28 15.92
C GLU A 78 -10.72 1.26 15.88
N GLY A 79 -10.45 2.56 16.03
CA GLY A 79 -11.47 3.60 16.05
C GLY A 79 -11.97 3.98 14.65
N LEU A 80 -13.18 4.57 14.59
CA LEU A 80 -13.75 5.09 13.33
C LEU A 80 -12.86 6.17 12.69
N SER A 81 -12.15 6.97 13.50
CA SER A 81 -11.21 7.99 13.04
C SER A 81 -9.93 7.42 12.41
N ASP A 82 -9.67 6.13 12.58
CA ASP A 82 -8.40 5.52 12.21
C ASP A 82 -8.41 4.98 10.78
N LEU A 83 -9.56 5.05 10.10
CA LEU A 83 -9.66 4.86 8.66
C LEU A 83 -9.36 6.18 7.93
N ARG A 84 -8.15 6.29 7.39
CA ARG A 84 -7.66 7.51 6.73
C ARG A 84 -7.53 7.31 5.23
N LYS A 85 -7.71 8.37 4.46
CA LYS A 85 -7.37 8.37 3.02
C LYS A 85 -5.88 8.07 2.87
N PHE A 86 -5.54 7.26 1.89
CA PHE A 86 -4.14 6.91 1.64
C PHE A 86 -3.39 8.09 1.02
N ASP A 87 -2.33 8.53 1.69
CA ASP A 87 -1.34 9.48 1.16
C ASP A 87 0.03 8.80 1.10
N ALA A 88 0.62 8.73 -0.09
CA ALA A 88 1.87 8.01 -0.31
C ALA A 88 3.07 8.68 0.37
N ALA A 89 3.08 10.01 0.47
CA ALA A 89 4.18 10.76 1.07
C ALA A 89 4.14 10.65 2.59
N GLU A 90 2.96 10.80 3.19
CA GLU A 90 2.74 10.58 4.62
C GLU A 90 3.05 9.14 5.01
N PHE A 91 2.59 8.17 4.21
CA PHE A 91 2.88 6.76 4.44
C PHE A 91 4.37 6.45 4.37
N ALA A 92 5.07 6.94 3.35
CA ALA A 92 6.52 6.78 3.24
C ALA A 92 7.25 7.42 4.43
N LYS A 93 6.86 8.63 4.83
CA LYS A 93 7.43 9.31 5.99
C LYS A 93 7.24 8.50 7.27
N ALA A 94 6.03 7.99 7.53
CA ALA A 94 5.74 7.15 8.69
C ALA A 94 6.56 5.86 8.70
N LEU A 95 6.78 5.24 7.54
CA LEU A 95 7.57 4.02 7.39
C LEU A 95 9.04 4.19 7.80
N PHE A 96 9.63 5.36 7.53
CA PHE A 96 11.05 5.63 7.82
C PHE A 96 11.29 6.47 9.08
N ALA A 97 10.26 7.12 9.64
CA ALA A 97 10.39 7.96 10.84
C ALA A 97 10.91 7.18 12.06
N GLY A 98 10.62 5.89 12.18
CA GLY A 98 11.15 5.03 13.25
C GLY A 98 12.51 4.39 12.97
N GLN A 99 13.06 4.55 11.76
CA GLN A 99 14.35 3.99 11.34
C GLN A 99 15.46 5.03 11.22
N ILE A 100 15.10 6.31 11.24
CA ILE A 100 16.08 7.41 11.28
C ILE A 100 16.37 7.69 12.75
N SER A 101 17.45 7.11 13.26
CA SER A 101 18.16 7.71 14.39
C SER A 101 18.53 9.11 13.95
N THR A 102 17.94 10.15 14.55
CA THR A 102 18.43 11.52 14.40
C THR A 102 19.76 11.62 15.12
N ASP A 103 20.79 11.03 14.51
CA ASP A 103 22.17 11.21 14.92
C ASP A 103 22.66 12.46 14.17
N PRO A 104 22.84 13.60 14.85
CA PRO A 104 23.19 14.87 14.20
C PRO A 104 24.54 14.83 13.47
N ALA A 105 25.31 13.75 13.59
CA ALA A 105 26.60 13.55 12.93
C ALA A 105 26.53 13.14 11.45
N VAL A 106 25.34 12.82 10.91
CA VAL A 106 25.20 12.28 9.53
C VAL A 106 24.74 13.33 8.51
N SER A 107 24.36 14.55 8.93
CA SER A 107 23.83 15.57 8.01
C SER A 107 24.87 16.27 7.14
N ASP A 108 26.17 16.11 7.40
CA ASP A 108 27.20 17.00 6.83
C ASP A 108 28.38 16.30 6.13
N LYS A 109 28.27 14.99 5.80
CA LYS A 109 29.31 14.34 5.02
C LYS A 109 28.97 14.40 3.53
N PRO A 110 29.71 15.19 2.71
CA PRO A 110 29.52 15.17 1.26
C PRO A 110 29.78 13.77 0.74
N PHE A 111 28.91 13.29 -0.15
CA PHE A 111 29.06 12.03 -0.86
C PHE A 111 30.41 12.04 -1.60
N ARG A 112 31.45 11.47 -0.99
CA ARG A 112 32.78 11.40 -1.60
C ARG A 112 32.69 10.47 -2.79
N SER A 113 32.65 11.08 -3.97
CA SER A 113 32.97 10.48 -5.26
C SER A 113 34.22 9.62 -5.14
N ALA A 114 34.05 8.30 -5.28
CA ALA A 114 35.15 7.35 -5.33
C ALA A 114 35.99 7.64 -6.57
N LYS A 115 37.18 8.22 -6.38
CA LYS A 115 38.17 8.38 -7.44
C LYS A 115 38.60 6.99 -7.93
N ARG A 116 38.08 6.66 -9.10
CA ARG A 116 38.58 5.74 -10.13
C ARG A 116 40.11 5.55 -10.05
N THR A 117 40.57 4.46 -9.43
CA THR A 117 41.96 4.02 -9.52
C THR A 117 42.17 3.28 -10.84
N ARG A 118 42.79 3.96 -11.79
CA ARG A 118 43.55 3.32 -12.87
C ARG A 118 44.91 2.89 -12.30
N ARG A 119 45.27 1.62 -12.43
CA ARG A 119 46.65 1.11 -12.51
C ARG A 119 46.58 -0.08 -13.48
N ALA A 120 47.15 0.08 -14.67
CA ALA A 120 48.57 -0.08 -15.02
C ALA A 120 48.89 -1.56 -15.21
#